data_AF-A0A660T7X5-F1
#
_entry.id   AF-A0A660T7X5-F1
#
_cell.length_a   1.000
_cell.length_b   1.000
_cell.length_c   1.000
_cell.angle_alpha   90.00
_cell.angle_beta   90.00
_cell.angle_gamma   90.00
#
_symmetry.space_group_name_H-M   'P 1'
#
loop_
_entity.id
_entity.type
_entity.pdbx_description
1 polymer ?
#
loop_
_entity_poly.entity_id
_entity_poly.type
_entity_poly.pdbx_seq_one_letter_code
_entity_poly.pdbx_strand_id
1 'polypeptide(L)'
;KMAQLLGINISKVITMTFIIGSSTAALGGVLISTHIGQLNFYIGFLTGIKAFVAAVLGGIGSIPGAVLGSFVLAWTESFGTGYISSDYEDVFAFLFLIIILIFRPSGILGRPENKKV
;
A
#
# COMPACT_ATOMS: atom_id res chain seq x y z
N LYS A 1 9.84 25.52 -7.62
CA LYS A 1 10.27 26.75 -8.34
C LYS A 1 11.80 26.89 -8.40
N MET A 2 12.57 26.67 -7.32
CA MET A 2 14.05 26.67 -7.43
C MET A 2 14.61 25.62 -8.40
N ALA A 3 14.00 24.44 -8.51
CA ALA A 3 14.42 23.42 -9.50
C ALA A 3 14.23 23.84 -10.97
N GLN A 4 13.29 24.76 -11.26
CA GLN A 4 13.07 25.30 -12.60
C GLN A 4 14.21 26.25 -13.02
N LEU A 5 14.82 26.94 -12.04
CA LEU A 5 15.99 27.80 -12.27
C LEU A 5 17.26 26.98 -12.58
N LEU A 6 17.29 25.71 -12.19
CA LEU A 6 18.37 24.75 -12.49
C LEU A 6 18.18 24.04 -13.86
N GLY A 7 17.24 24.51 -14.69
CA GLY A 7 16.96 23.91 -16.00
C GLY A 7 16.19 22.58 -15.97
N ILE A 8 15.76 22.13 -14.79
CA ILE A 8 15.00 20.89 -14.65
C ILE A 8 13.54 21.13 -15.04
N ASN A 9 13.07 20.36 -16.01
CA ASN A 9 11.68 20.42 -16.46
C ASN A 9 10.76 19.70 -15.46
N ILE A 10 10.32 20.44 -14.43
CA ILE A 10 9.48 19.93 -13.33
C ILE A 10 8.22 19.24 -13.85
N SER A 11 7.60 19.79 -14.90
CA SER A 11 6.41 19.21 -15.52
C SER A 11 6.67 17.80 -16.02
N LYS A 12 7.84 17.53 -16.59
CA LYS A 12 8.22 16.18 -17.07
C LYS A 12 8.39 15.19 -15.92
N VAL A 13 8.99 15.64 -14.81
CA VAL A 13 9.19 14.79 -13.62
C VAL A 13 7.85 14.44 -12.97
N ILE A 14 6.98 15.43 -12.76
CA ILE A 14 5.64 15.21 -12.19
C ILE A 14 4.85 14.23 -13.07
N THR A 15 4.78 14.49 -14.38
CA THR A 15 4.08 13.61 -15.31
C THR A 15 4.64 12.19 -15.30
N MET A 16 5.98 12.02 -15.30
CA MET A 16 6.61 10.70 -15.23
C MET A 16 6.23 9.96 -13.94
N THR A 17 6.34 10.61 -12.78
CA THR A 17 5.98 10.00 -11.49
C THR A 17 4.50 9.65 -11.40
N PHE A 18 3.62 10.49 -11.97
CA PHE A 18 2.19 10.25 -11.99
C PHE A 18 1.81 9.09 -12.93
N ILE A 19 2.42 9.00 -14.11
CA ILE A 19 2.22 7.88 -15.05
C ILE A 19 2.62 6.56 -14.39
N ILE A 20 3.76 6.52 -13.71
CA ILE A 20 4.23 5.29 -13.03
C ILE A 20 3.27 4.90 -11.89
N GLY A 21 2.85 5.86 -11.06
CA GLY A 21 1.91 5.59 -9.96
C GLY A 21 0.54 5.12 -10.44
N SER A 22 -0.06 5.84 -11.38
CA SER A 22 -1.39 5.52 -11.93
C SER A 22 -1.40 4.20 -12.70
N SER A 23 -0.36 3.90 -13.48
CA SER A 23 -0.26 2.61 -14.18
C SER A 23 -0.16 1.43 -13.21
N THR A 24 0.62 1.56 -12.14
CA THR A 24 0.73 0.53 -11.10
C THR A 24 -0.60 0.34 -10.36
N ALA A 25 -1.32 1.43 -10.05
CA ALA A 25 -2.64 1.36 -9.44
C ALA A 25 -3.68 0.69 -10.37
N ALA A 26 -3.65 1.00 -11.67
CA ALA A 26 -4.52 0.36 -12.65
C ALA A 26 -4.26 -1.14 -12.76
N LEU A 27 -2.99 -1.56 -12.80
CA LEU A 27 -2.61 -2.97 -12.79
C LEU A 27 -3.11 -3.70 -11.53
N GLY A 28 -2.95 -3.09 -10.36
CA GLY A 28 -3.47 -3.63 -9.10
C GLY A 28 -4.99 -3.77 -9.10
N GLY A 29 -5.71 -2.76 -9.58
CA GLY A 29 -7.18 -2.79 -9.67
C GLY A 29 -7.69 -3.87 -10.63
N VAL A 30 -7.04 -4.06 -11.78
CA VAL A 30 -7.40 -5.12 -12.73
C VAL A 30 -7.16 -6.50 -12.12
N LEU A 31 -6.03 -6.72 -11.43
CA LEU A 31 -5.74 -7.98 -10.77
C LEU A 31 -6.82 -8.37 -9.75
N ILE A 32 -7.25 -7.41 -8.92
CA ILE A 32 -8.30 -7.63 -7.91
C ILE A 32 -9.66 -7.89 -8.56
N SER A 33 -10.00 -7.10 -9.59
CA SER A 33 -11.24 -7.27 -10.35
C SER A 33 -11.33 -8.67 -11.00
N THR A 34 -10.23 -9.14 -11.58
CA THR A 34 -10.14 -10.49 -12.17
C THR A 34 -10.21 -11.59 -11.12
N HIS A 35 -9.66 -11.38 -9.91
CA HIS A 35 -9.67 -12.38 -8.85
C HIS A 35 -11.07 -12.62 -8.27
N ILE A 36 -11.84 -11.56 -8.04
CA ILE A 36 -13.15 -11.64 -7.35
C ILE A 36 -14.27 -12.02 -8.34
N GLY A 37 -14.12 -11.73 -9.64
CA GLY A 37 -15.07 -12.12 -10.69
C GLY A 37 -16.44 -11.43 -10.65
N GLN A 38 -16.77 -10.74 -9.55
CA GLN A 38 -17.97 -9.94 -9.37
C GLN A 38 -17.62 -8.53 -8.86
N LEU A 39 -18.13 -7.51 -9.56
CA LEU A 39 -17.93 -6.12 -9.19
C LEU A 39 -19.10 -5.65 -8.30
N ASN A 40 -18.89 -5.64 -6.99
CA ASN A 40 -19.77 -4.97 -6.03
C ASN A 40 -19.13 -3.64 -5.59
N PHE A 41 -19.91 -2.57 -5.41
CA PHE A 41 -19.41 -1.26 -4.97
C PHE A 41 -18.56 -1.31 -3.69
N TYR A 42 -18.80 -2.29 -2.81
CA TYR A 42 -18.10 -2.43 -1.54
C TYR A 42 -16.64 -2.88 -1.68
N ILE A 43 -16.27 -3.58 -2.77
CA ILE A 43 -14.91 -4.13 -2.94
C ILE A 43 -13.83 -3.04 -2.97
N GLY A 44 -14.15 -1.86 -3.54
CA GLY A 44 -13.20 -0.75 -3.62
C GLY A 44 -12.91 -0.15 -2.24
N PHE A 45 -13.92 -0.06 -1.39
CA PHE A 45 -13.78 0.44 -0.02
C PHE A 45 -12.95 -0.52 0.83
N LEU A 46 -13.29 -1.82 0.79
CA LEU A 46 -12.56 -2.87 1.52
C LEU A 46 -11.10 -2.95 1.07
N THR A 47 -10.88 -2.97 -0.24
CA THR A 47 -9.54 -2.97 -0.85
C THR A 47 -8.75 -1.72 -0.45
N GLY A 48 -9.38 -0.55 -0.42
CA GLY A 48 -8.75 0.70 -0.01
C GLY A 48 -8.25 0.66 1.43
N ILE A 49 -9.06 0.11 2.34
CA ILE A 49 -8.67 -0.09 3.73
C ILE A 49 -7.52 -1.09 3.85
N LYS A 50 -7.59 -2.23 3.16
CA LYS A 50 -6.49 -3.23 3.15
C LYS A 50 -5.19 -2.66 2.59
N ALA A 51 -5.27 -1.86 1.52
CA ALA A 51 -4.13 -1.16 0.95
C ALA A 51 -3.54 -0.13 1.94
N PHE A 52 -4.39 0.57 2.70
CA PHE A 52 -3.94 1.45 3.77
C PHE A 52 -3.21 0.67 4.86
N VAL A 53 -3.75 -0.47 5.30
CA VAL A 53 -3.09 -1.32 6.29
C VAL A 53 -1.71 -1.78 5.80
N ALA A 54 -1.63 -2.27 4.56
CA ALA A 54 -0.38 -2.69 3.95
C ALA A 54 0.66 -1.54 3.89
N ALA A 55 0.22 -0.33 3.55
CA ALA A 55 1.08 0.85 3.52
C ALA A 55 1.56 1.27 4.92
N VAL A 56 0.70 1.21 5.93
CA VAL A 56 1.06 1.50 7.34
C VAL A 56 2.01 0.45 7.88
N LEU A 57 1.77 -0.83 7.58
CA LEU A 57 2.63 -1.94 8.00
C LEU A 57 4.05 -1.81 7.43
N GLY A 58 4.15 -1.36 6.17
CA GLY A 58 5.43 -1.05 5.52
C GLY A 58 6.07 0.28 5.95
N GLY A 59 5.25 1.26 6.34
CA GLY A 59 5.62 2.62 6.71
C GLY A 59 5.24 3.67 5.64
N ILE A 60 4.46 4.69 6.01
CA ILE A 60 3.83 5.69 5.12
C ILE A 60 4.85 6.52 4.27
N GLY A 61 6.12 6.57 4.67
CA GLY A 61 7.16 7.35 4.00
C GLY A 61 8.15 6.57 3.13
N SER A 62 8.02 5.24 3.04
CA SER A 62 9.02 4.36 2.42
C SER A 62 8.38 3.48 1.35
N ILE A 63 8.67 3.75 0.06
CA ILE A 63 8.19 2.92 -1.06
C ILE A 63 8.63 1.46 -0.90
N PRO A 64 9.91 1.14 -0.61
CA PRO A 64 10.32 -0.26 -0.41
C PRO A 64 9.67 -0.90 0.82
N GLY A 65 9.43 -0.10 1.88
CA GLY A 65 8.73 -0.53 3.07
C GLY A 65 7.29 -0.95 2.76
N ALA A 66 6.54 -0.11 2.03
CA ALA A 66 5.15 -0.38 1.63
C ALA A 66 5.02 -1.66 0.79
N VAL A 67 5.94 -1.92 -0.13
CA VAL A 67 5.95 -3.15 -0.94
C VAL A 67 6.15 -4.37 -0.05
N LEU A 68 7.17 -4.38 0.81
CA LEU A 68 7.39 -5.48 1.75
C LEU A 68 6.20 -5.67 2.71
N GLY A 69 5.61 -4.56 3.17
CA GLY A 69 4.44 -4.59 4.04
C GLY A 69 3.23 -5.21 3.36
N SER A 70 2.97 -4.88 2.09
CA SER A 70 1.92 -5.53 1.30
C SER A 70 2.14 -7.02 1.10
N PHE A 71 3.38 -7.46 0.88
CA PHE A 71 3.69 -8.89 0.77
C PHE A 71 3.45 -9.64 2.08
N VAL A 72 3.91 -9.09 3.21
CA VAL A 72 3.71 -9.71 4.53
C VAL A 72 2.22 -9.81 4.88
N LEU A 73 1.46 -8.74 4.61
CA LEU A 73 0.01 -8.72 4.85
C LEU A 73 -0.69 -9.75 3.94
N ALA A 74 -0.43 -9.73 2.63
CA ALA A 74 -1.05 -10.65 1.68
C ALA A 74 -0.74 -12.12 2.01
N TRP A 75 0.49 -12.41 2.43
CA TRP A 75 0.88 -13.76 2.84
C TRP A 75 0.14 -14.17 4.10
N THR A 76 0.05 -13.30 5.10
CA THR A 76 -0.63 -13.62 6.35
C THR A 76 -2.14 -13.79 6.15
N GLU A 77 -2.73 -12.95 5.32
CA GLU A 77 -4.14 -13.01 4.94
C GLU A 77 -4.45 -14.30 4.16
N SER A 78 -3.63 -14.67 3.18
CA SER A 78 -3.80 -15.89 2.39
C SER A 78 -3.70 -17.17 3.24
N PHE A 79 -2.85 -17.17 4.27
CA PHE A 79 -2.73 -18.31 5.19
C PHE A 79 -3.86 -18.34 6.23
N GLY A 80 -4.38 -17.17 6.63
CA GLY A 80 -5.52 -17.05 7.54
C GLY A 80 -6.85 -17.48 6.91
N THR A 81 -7.10 -17.11 5.65
CA THR A 81 -8.30 -17.53 4.90
C THR A 81 -8.31 -19.02 4.61
N GLY A 82 -7.15 -19.63 4.40
CA GLY A 82 -7.02 -21.07 4.13
C GLY A 82 -7.36 -22.00 5.31
N TYR A 83 -7.32 -21.52 6.55
CA TYR A 83 -7.47 -22.37 7.75
C TYR A 83 -8.80 -22.20 8.52
N ILE A 84 -9.51 -21.07 8.38
CA ILE A 84 -10.63 -20.71 9.28
C ILE A 84 -11.94 -20.44 8.53
N SER A 85 -12.02 -19.40 7.69
CA SER A 85 -13.13 -19.08 6.78
C SER A 85 -12.85 -17.75 6.06
N SER A 86 -13.36 -17.55 4.84
CA SER A 86 -13.19 -16.30 4.06
C SER A 86 -13.77 -15.06 4.74
N ASP A 87 -14.76 -15.20 5.62
CA ASP A 87 -15.39 -14.07 6.32
C ASP A 87 -14.46 -13.37 7.35
N TYR A 88 -13.40 -14.04 7.80
CA TYR A 88 -12.47 -13.48 8.78
C TYR A 88 -11.30 -12.72 8.16
N GLU A 89 -11.22 -12.68 6.83
CA GLU A 89 -10.13 -12.05 6.08
C GLU A 89 -9.91 -10.58 6.52
N ASP A 90 -11.01 -9.82 6.61
CA ASP A 90 -10.97 -8.41 7.00
C ASP A 90 -10.55 -8.22 8.47
N VAL A 91 -10.99 -9.12 9.36
CA VAL A 91 -10.67 -9.07 10.79
C VAL A 91 -9.17 -9.24 11.00
N PHE A 92 -8.53 -10.14 10.26
CA PHE A 92 -7.08 -10.31 10.31
C PHE A 92 -6.35 -9.05 9.83
N ALA A 93 -6.76 -8.46 8.70
CA ALA A 93 -6.13 -7.23 8.21
C ALA A 93 -6.19 -6.10 9.25
N PHE A 94 -7.35 -5.87 9.87
CA PHE A 94 -7.50 -4.86 10.92
C PHE A 94 -6.75 -5.19 12.21
N LEU A 95 -6.70 -6.46 12.61
CA LEU A 95 -5.96 -6.89 13.79
C LEU A 95 -4.46 -6.61 13.60
N PHE A 96 -3.91 -6.92 12.42
CA PHE A 96 -2.51 -6.63 12.09
C PHE A 96 -2.21 -5.13 12.09
N LEU A 97 -3.16 -4.29 11.64
CA LEU A 97 -3.04 -2.84 11.77
C LEU A 97 -2.90 -2.41 13.24
N ILE A 98 -3.76 -2.91 14.12
CA ILE A 98 -3.72 -2.54 15.54
C ILE A 98 -2.41 -3.00 16.17
N ILE A 99 -1.99 -4.24 15.90
CA ILE A 99 -0.73 -4.80 16.41
C ILE A 99 0.47 -3.97 15.93
N ILE A 100 0.55 -3.61 14.64
CA ILE A 100 1.70 -2.86 14.14
C ILE A 100 1.76 -1.46 14.72
N LEU A 101 0.62 -0.79 14.92
CA LEU A 101 0.59 0.52 15.55
C LEU A 101 1.05 0.48 17.01
N ILE A 102 0.76 -0.61 17.74
CA ILE A 102 1.21 -0.80 19.13
C ILE A 102 2.71 -1.09 19.19
N PHE A 103 3.21 -2.00 18.36
CA PHE A 103 4.60 -2.48 18.48
C PHE A 103 5.62 -1.65 17.68
N ARG A 104 5.24 -1.09 16.53
CA ARG A 104 6.12 -0.28 15.67
C ARG A 104 5.31 0.68 14.78
N PRO A 105 4.91 1.86 15.30
CA PRO A 105 4.12 2.84 14.54
C PRO A 105 4.84 3.42 13.31
N SER A 106 6.16 3.23 13.20
CA SER A 106 6.96 3.65 12.04
C SER A 106 7.04 2.60 10.91
N GLY A 107 6.49 1.39 11.09
CA GLY A 107 6.52 0.30 10.09
C GLY A 107 7.86 -0.48 10.03
N ILE A 108 7.93 -1.48 9.15
CA ILE A 108 9.11 -2.38 8.98
C ILE A 108 10.38 -1.63 8.56
N LEU A 109 10.24 -0.65 7.66
CA LEU A 109 11.36 0.09 7.06
C LEU A 109 11.18 1.60 7.17
N GLY A 110 10.58 2.06 8.29
CA GLY A 110 10.45 3.47 8.63
C GLY A 110 11.82 4.08 8.87
N ARG A 111 12.42 4.67 7.83
CA ARG A 111 13.64 5.46 7.99
C ARG A 111 13.28 6.81 8.62
N PRO A 112 14.05 7.26 9.64
CA PRO A 112 13.91 8.61 10.17
C PRO A 112 14.17 9.60 9.05
N GLU A 113 13.39 10.67 9.05
CA GLU A 113 13.55 11.89 8.29
C GLU A 113 15.01 12.10 7.83
N ASN A 114 15.27 11.92 6.54
CA ASN A 114 16.51 12.43 5.96
C ASN A 114 16.41 13.95 6.07
N LYS A 115 17.03 14.50 7.12
CA LYS A 115 17.36 15.92 7.23
C LYS A 115 18.06 16.30 5.93
N LYS A 116 17.32 16.93 5.02
CA LYS A 116 17.88 17.63 3.88
C LYS A 116 18.62 18.84 4.45
N VAL A 117 19.93 18.70 4.59
CA VAL A 117 20.86 19.84 4.61
C VAL A 117 21.05 20.34 3.20
#